data_AF-V7PCV5-F1
#
_entry.id   AF-V7PCV5-F1
#
_cell.length_a   1.000
_cell.length_b   1.000
_cell.length_c   1.000
_cell.angle_alpha   90.00
_cell.angle_beta   90.00
_cell.angle_gamma   90.00
#
_symmetry.space_group_name_H-M   'P 1'
#
loop_
_entity.id
_entity.type
_entity.pdbx_description
1 polymer ?
#
loop_
_entity_poly.entity_id
_entity_poly.type
_entity_poly.pdbx_seq_one_letter_code
_entity_poly.pdbx_strand_id
1 'polypeptide(L)'
;MKHKVANSINIYTINLVFNSNILDKDIHFYNKDIPDVSKNIIFCIKCIISIFNQTVLSNPLFKCKNFYAINNSIPHKLDGKGDYQFIINQDILNAYCTSNKCDNNLTKINAGCLYLLDAFFKDSSVFKSVAESNINIVEYIIIWLSNMLILIENKEKESLKFFYDIYIKNHDKYINPISGVNGYYNSYKDLIDKKNMMNMNINDISKLYNAFITLCMMYIEFDEQNPNCDKYLNDAKIFVERYKKLKADSNITEKNSYNQLLSTLSKDYDNFKNKCSVKCSNSSFPTIETTDNSVYTSELTSEVTSSSSSISKNLFTVLSIFGAIAFFLGISYKYSLFGFRKRFQKQKLREKIKNIKKKMNH
;
A
#
# COMPACT_ATOMS: atom_id res chain seq x y z
N MET A 1 69.02 16.36 -0.13
CA MET A 1 68.30 16.25 -1.42
C MET A 1 66.80 16.30 -1.13
N LYS A 2 66.19 17.50 -1.16
CA LYS A 2 64.73 17.69 -0.99
C LYS A 2 64.07 17.45 -2.35
N HIS A 3 63.51 16.26 -2.59
CA HIS A 3 62.58 16.09 -3.70
C HIS A 3 61.18 16.47 -3.25
N LYS A 4 60.78 17.68 -3.63
CA LYS A 4 59.43 18.20 -3.55
C LYS A 4 58.62 17.52 -4.66
N VAL A 5 57.93 16.42 -4.36
CA VAL A 5 56.95 15.84 -5.30
C VAL A 5 55.69 16.67 -5.17
N ALA A 6 55.47 17.54 -6.16
CA ALA A 6 54.19 18.22 -6.34
C ALA A 6 53.13 17.15 -6.67
N ASN A 7 52.21 16.88 -5.73
CA ASN A 7 51.00 16.15 -6.07
C ASN A 7 50.14 17.08 -6.93
N SER A 8 50.23 16.92 -8.25
CA SER A 8 49.23 17.43 -9.18
C SER A 8 47.93 16.67 -8.92
N ILE A 9 46.99 17.32 -8.23
CA ILE A 9 45.60 16.87 -8.11
C ILE A 9 44.99 17.03 -9.51
N ASN A 10 44.78 15.92 -10.21
CA ASN A 10 43.94 15.93 -11.41
C ASN A 10 42.49 16.05 -10.96
N ILE A 11 41.93 17.25 -11.10
CA ILE A 11 40.51 17.53 -10.93
C ILE A 11 39.82 17.04 -12.20
N TYR A 12 38.99 16.01 -12.10
CA TYR A 12 38.15 15.56 -13.20
C TYR A 12 36.76 16.19 -13.06
N THR A 13 36.44 17.11 -13.96
CA THR A 13 35.11 17.70 -14.08
C THR A 13 34.24 16.77 -14.94
N ILE A 14 33.22 16.13 -14.36
CA ILE A 14 32.28 15.29 -15.11
C ILE A 14 31.05 16.13 -15.47
N ASN A 15 30.97 16.51 -16.75
CA ASN A 15 29.81 17.18 -17.33
C ASN A 15 28.71 16.16 -17.67
N LEU A 16 27.66 16.08 -16.86
CA LEU A 16 26.48 15.27 -17.17
C LEU A 16 25.50 16.07 -18.03
N VAL A 17 25.46 15.76 -19.33
CA VAL A 17 24.50 16.33 -20.28
C VAL A 17 23.22 15.51 -20.27
N PHE A 18 22.19 16.00 -19.59
CA PHE A 18 20.81 15.58 -19.86
C PHE A 18 20.18 16.57 -20.85
N ASN A 19 19.46 16.04 -21.84
CA ASN A 19 18.89 16.77 -22.97
C ASN A 19 18.47 18.21 -22.62
N SER A 20 19.28 19.16 -23.09
CA SER A 20 19.18 20.63 -22.99
C SER A 20 19.06 21.23 -21.58
N ASN A 21 20.15 21.20 -20.81
CA ASN A 21 20.78 22.37 -20.16
C ASN A 21 21.92 21.92 -19.22
N ILE A 22 23.13 22.45 -19.44
CA ILE A 22 24.31 22.24 -18.60
C ILE A 22 24.08 22.93 -17.23
N LEU A 23 24.33 22.20 -16.14
CA LEU A 23 24.39 22.77 -14.79
C LEU A 23 25.68 22.24 -14.14
N ASP A 24 26.72 23.06 -14.16
CA ASP A 24 27.99 22.80 -13.48
C ASP A 24 27.78 22.81 -11.96
N LYS A 25 28.01 21.66 -11.31
CA LYS A 25 28.31 21.58 -9.88
C LYS A 25 29.31 20.46 -9.64
N ASP A 26 30.46 20.85 -9.10
CA ASP A 26 31.57 19.96 -8.77
C ASP A 26 31.21 19.01 -7.62
N ILE A 27 31.43 17.71 -7.83
CA ILE A 27 31.37 16.68 -6.79
C ILE A 27 32.77 16.09 -6.66
N HIS A 28 33.42 16.31 -5.52
CA HIS A 28 34.76 15.78 -5.26
C HIS A 28 34.69 14.37 -4.66
N PHE A 29 35.30 13.40 -5.34
CA PHE A 29 35.52 12.06 -4.81
C PHE A 29 36.98 11.91 -4.37
N TYR A 30 37.20 11.43 -3.13
CA TYR A 30 38.51 11.03 -2.63
C TYR A 30 38.52 9.51 -2.48
N ASN A 31 39.06 8.79 -3.47
CA ASN A 31 39.70 7.49 -3.26
C ASN A 31 40.50 7.04 -4.50
N LYS A 32 41.54 6.25 -4.24
CA LYS A 32 42.72 6.04 -5.10
C LYS A 32 42.57 4.99 -6.20
N ASP A 33 41.40 4.36 -6.30
CA ASP A 33 41.08 3.34 -7.30
C ASP A 33 39.75 3.71 -7.97
N ILE A 34 39.68 3.57 -9.30
CA ILE A 34 38.53 3.98 -10.13
C ILE A 34 37.53 2.81 -10.21
N PRO A 35 36.43 2.78 -9.44
CA PRO A 35 35.33 1.86 -9.71
C PRO A 35 34.52 2.33 -10.92
N ASP A 36 34.02 1.39 -11.73
CA ASP A 36 33.13 1.62 -12.86
C ASP A 36 31.89 2.43 -12.43
N VAL A 37 31.96 3.74 -12.69
CA VAL A 37 31.00 4.77 -12.23
C VAL A 37 29.59 4.51 -12.77
N SER A 38 29.47 3.86 -13.92
CA SER A 38 28.18 3.59 -14.58
C SER A 38 27.35 2.55 -13.82
N LYS A 39 27.98 1.46 -13.36
CA LYS A 39 27.31 0.41 -12.59
C LYS A 39 26.90 0.89 -11.21
N ASN A 40 27.74 1.70 -10.56
CA ASN A 40 27.44 2.25 -9.24
C ASN A 40 26.28 3.26 -9.26
N ILE A 41 26.17 4.10 -10.29
CA ILE A 41 25.04 5.03 -10.42
C ILE A 41 23.72 4.28 -10.69
N ILE A 42 23.72 3.29 -11.58
CA ILE A 42 22.53 2.46 -11.86
C ILE A 42 22.14 1.68 -10.60
N PHE A 43 23.12 1.16 -9.85
CA PHE A 43 22.89 0.50 -8.57
C PHE A 43 22.29 1.46 -7.53
N CYS A 44 22.82 2.68 -7.39
CA CYS A 44 22.28 3.70 -6.49
C CYS A 44 20.85 4.11 -6.87
N ILE A 45 20.53 4.27 -8.15
CA ILE A 45 19.16 4.58 -8.62
C ILE A 45 18.22 3.42 -8.32
N LYS A 46 18.64 2.16 -8.57
CA LYS A 46 17.86 0.97 -8.22
C LYS A 46 17.66 0.84 -6.70
N CYS A 47 18.68 1.15 -5.89
CA CYS A 47 18.57 1.18 -4.44
C CYS A 47 17.62 2.28 -3.96
N ILE A 48 17.67 3.49 -4.53
CA ILE A 48 16.77 4.58 -4.16
C ILE A 48 15.32 4.24 -4.54
N ILE A 49 15.08 3.70 -5.74
CA ILE A 49 13.74 3.25 -6.17
C ILE A 49 13.26 2.10 -5.27
N SER A 50 14.14 1.15 -4.93
CA SER A 50 13.83 0.05 -4.02
C SER A 50 13.45 0.57 -2.62
N ILE A 51 14.23 1.49 -2.04
CA ILE A 51 13.99 2.06 -0.71
C ILE A 51 12.72 2.93 -0.70
N PHE A 52 12.48 3.70 -1.77
CA PHE A 52 11.28 4.54 -1.91
C PHE A 52 10.02 3.68 -2.09
N ASN A 53 10.07 2.62 -2.90
CA ASN A 53 8.97 1.66 -3.02
C ASN A 53 8.75 0.89 -1.70
N GLN A 54 9.82 0.52 -1.00
CA GLN A 54 9.77 -0.20 0.28
C GLN A 54 9.18 0.65 1.42
N THR A 55 9.38 1.97 1.41
CA THR A 55 8.79 2.90 2.39
C THR A 55 7.33 3.30 2.07
N VAL A 56 6.95 3.29 0.79
CA VAL A 56 5.58 3.62 0.35
C VAL A 56 4.63 2.40 0.41
N LEU A 57 5.13 1.18 0.16
CA LEU A 57 4.32 -0.04 0.08
C LEU A 57 4.17 -0.81 1.41
N SER A 58 5.04 -0.54 2.40
CA SER A 58 5.01 -1.19 3.73
C SER A 58 4.03 -0.55 4.73
N ASN A 59 3.22 0.41 4.28
CA ASN A 59 2.44 1.25 5.17
C ASN A 59 1.00 0.71 5.30
N PRO A 60 0.42 0.58 6.51
CA PRO A 60 -1.02 0.39 6.70
C PRO A 60 -1.89 1.36 5.87
N LEU A 61 -1.34 2.54 5.54
CA LEU A 61 -1.94 3.48 4.59
C LEU A 61 -2.09 2.92 3.17
N PHE A 62 -1.11 2.19 2.63
CA PHE A 62 -1.19 1.58 1.30
C PHE A 62 -2.31 0.53 1.23
N LYS A 63 -2.40 -0.32 2.26
CA LYS A 63 -3.54 -1.23 2.44
C LYS A 63 -4.86 -0.47 2.37
N CYS A 64 -5.02 0.53 3.23
CA CYS A 64 -6.30 1.22 3.37
C CYS A 64 -6.69 2.03 2.14
N LYS A 65 -5.73 2.60 1.40
CA LYS A 65 -6.01 3.28 0.12
C LYS A 65 -6.59 2.34 -0.93
N ASN A 66 -6.07 1.12 -1.06
CA ASN A 66 -6.62 0.14 -2.01
C ASN A 66 -8.03 -0.32 -1.60
N PHE A 67 -8.26 -0.57 -0.31
CA PHE A 67 -9.61 -0.89 0.19
C PHE A 67 -10.59 0.28 0.04
N TYR A 68 -10.13 1.50 0.24
CA TYR A 68 -10.93 2.70 -0.02
C TYR A 68 -11.26 2.84 -1.51
N ALA A 69 -10.29 2.62 -2.39
CA ALA A 69 -10.49 2.66 -3.83
C ALA A 69 -11.52 1.61 -4.29
N ILE A 70 -11.41 0.37 -3.83
CA ILE A 70 -12.37 -0.68 -4.21
C ILE A 70 -13.76 -0.40 -3.64
N ASN A 71 -13.89 0.08 -2.40
CA ASN A 71 -15.19 0.41 -1.81
C ASN A 71 -15.87 1.60 -2.50
N ASN A 72 -15.12 2.52 -3.10
CA ASN A 72 -15.72 3.58 -3.92
C ASN A 72 -16.06 3.08 -5.34
N SER A 73 -15.31 2.09 -5.84
CA SER A 73 -15.56 1.50 -7.16
C SER A 73 -16.75 0.54 -7.14
N ILE A 74 -16.86 -0.28 -6.10
CA ILE A 74 -17.94 -1.23 -5.83
C ILE A 74 -18.45 -0.93 -4.42
N PRO A 75 -19.41 0.00 -4.26
CA PRO A 75 -19.94 0.35 -2.95
C PRO A 75 -20.58 -0.83 -2.25
N HIS A 76 -20.47 -0.85 -0.93
CA HIS A 76 -21.22 -1.75 -0.04
C HIS A 76 -22.71 -1.33 0.02
N LYS A 77 -23.36 -1.31 -1.14
CA LYS A 77 -24.76 -0.97 -1.33
C LYS A 77 -25.22 -1.52 -2.68
N LEU A 78 -26.32 -2.26 -2.67
CA LEU A 78 -27.01 -2.70 -3.87
C LEU A 78 -27.95 -1.61 -4.39
N ASP A 79 -28.19 -1.60 -5.69
CA ASP A 79 -29.21 -0.77 -6.30
C ASP A 79 -30.63 -1.30 -6.03
N GLY A 80 -31.64 -0.62 -6.56
CA GLY A 80 -33.05 -1.02 -6.37
C GLY A 80 -33.43 -2.37 -7.00
N LYS A 81 -32.53 -3.01 -7.77
CA LYS A 81 -32.71 -4.34 -8.35
C LYS A 81 -31.94 -5.42 -7.59
N GLY A 82 -31.21 -5.07 -6.53
CA GLY A 82 -30.36 -5.99 -5.81
C GLY A 82 -28.99 -6.21 -6.47
N ASP A 83 -28.56 -5.32 -7.36
CA ASP A 83 -27.29 -5.43 -8.07
C ASP A 83 -26.23 -4.44 -7.57
N TYR A 84 -24.98 -4.90 -7.47
CA TYR A 84 -23.81 -4.04 -7.32
C TYR A 84 -23.57 -3.25 -8.60
N GLN A 85 -23.18 -2.00 -8.45
CA GLN A 85 -22.81 -1.13 -9.57
C GLN A 85 -21.32 -0.76 -9.48
N PHE A 86 -20.66 -0.71 -10.65
CA PHE A 86 -19.33 -0.11 -10.75
C PHE A 86 -19.49 1.40 -10.91
N ILE A 87 -19.20 2.15 -9.85
CA ILE A 87 -19.39 3.61 -9.84
C ILE A 87 -18.20 4.33 -10.45
N ILE A 88 -16.99 3.80 -10.24
CA ILE A 88 -15.74 4.30 -10.82
C ILE A 88 -14.86 3.11 -11.22
N ASN A 89 -13.86 3.38 -12.06
CA ASN A 89 -12.86 2.39 -12.49
C ASN A 89 -13.43 1.14 -13.16
N GLN A 90 -14.62 1.24 -13.77
CA GLN A 90 -15.29 0.12 -14.43
C GLN A 90 -14.39 -0.60 -15.44
N ASP A 91 -13.66 0.12 -16.29
CA ASP A 91 -12.77 -0.49 -17.27
C ASP A 91 -11.62 -1.30 -16.64
N ILE A 92 -11.08 -0.81 -15.51
CA ILE A 92 -10.02 -1.49 -14.76
C ILE A 92 -10.58 -2.77 -14.13
N LEU A 93 -11.74 -2.68 -13.47
CA LEU A 93 -12.37 -3.84 -12.84
C LEU A 93 -12.84 -4.87 -13.88
N ASN A 94 -13.34 -4.41 -15.02
CA ASN A 94 -13.76 -5.24 -16.13
C ASN A 94 -12.63 -6.15 -16.64
N ALA A 95 -11.37 -5.69 -16.62
CA ALA A 95 -10.21 -6.52 -17.00
C ALA A 95 -10.04 -7.77 -16.11
N TYR A 96 -10.57 -7.75 -14.88
CA TYR A 96 -10.55 -8.91 -13.98
C TYR A 96 -11.73 -9.88 -14.21
N CYS A 97 -12.74 -9.50 -14.99
CA CYS A 97 -13.85 -10.37 -15.36
C CYS A 97 -13.48 -11.33 -16.51
N THR A 98 -14.31 -12.34 -16.75
CA THR A 98 -14.24 -13.16 -17.98
C THR A 98 -14.76 -12.33 -19.15
N SER A 99 -14.13 -12.43 -20.33
CA SER A 99 -14.50 -11.65 -21.53
C SER A 99 -14.59 -10.13 -21.32
N ASN A 100 -13.88 -9.60 -20.32
CA ASN A 100 -13.89 -8.20 -19.90
C ASN A 100 -15.27 -7.63 -19.52
N LYS A 101 -16.20 -8.48 -19.04
CA LYS A 101 -17.51 -8.04 -18.56
C LYS A 101 -17.94 -8.80 -17.30
N CYS A 102 -18.38 -8.08 -16.29
CA CYS A 102 -18.94 -8.64 -15.07
C CYS A 102 -20.47 -8.55 -15.09
N ASP A 103 -21.12 -9.62 -15.53
CA ASP A 103 -22.54 -9.65 -15.85
C ASP A 103 -23.46 -9.75 -14.63
N ASN A 104 -22.95 -10.21 -13.48
CA ASN A 104 -23.73 -10.41 -12.25
C ASN A 104 -22.93 -10.03 -10.99
N ASN A 105 -23.59 -10.01 -9.83
CA ASN A 105 -22.96 -9.64 -8.56
C ASN A 105 -21.73 -10.48 -8.21
N LEU A 106 -21.82 -11.81 -8.34
CA LEU A 106 -20.70 -12.69 -8.04
C LEU A 106 -19.47 -12.40 -8.90
N THR A 107 -19.66 -12.18 -10.21
CA THR A 107 -18.56 -11.82 -11.11
C THR A 107 -17.96 -10.45 -10.74
N LYS A 108 -18.79 -9.47 -10.35
CA LYS A 108 -18.33 -8.15 -9.88
C LYS A 108 -17.50 -8.25 -8.59
N ILE A 109 -17.97 -9.04 -7.63
CA ILE A 109 -17.26 -9.32 -6.38
C ILE A 109 -15.94 -10.05 -6.66
N ASN A 110 -15.94 -11.02 -7.59
CA ASN A 110 -14.75 -11.73 -8.02
C ASN A 110 -13.71 -10.81 -8.67
N ALA A 111 -14.15 -9.89 -9.53
CA ALA A 111 -13.27 -8.88 -10.09
C ALA A 111 -12.66 -7.97 -9.02
N GLY A 112 -13.44 -7.55 -8.02
CA GLY A 112 -12.91 -6.78 -6.89
C GLY A 112 -11.92 -7.56 -6.02
N CYS A 113 -12.17 -8.86 -5.79
CA CYS A 113 -11.26 -9.75 -5.07
C CYS A 113 -9.93 -9.89 -5.82
N LEU A 114 -9.96 -10.16 -7.12
CA LEU A 114 -8.78 -10.23 -7.97
C LEU A 114 -8.02 -8.90 -8.02
N TYR A 115 -8.72 -7.78 -8.11
CA TYR A 115 -8.11 -6.45 -8.07
C TYR A 115 -7.32 -6.24 -6.77
N LEU A 116 -7.90 -6.59 -5.62
CA LEU A 116 -7.21 -6.48 -4.34
C LEU A 116 -5.98 -7.40 -4.29
N LEU A 117 -6.11 -8.65 -4.74
CA LEU A 117 -4.98 -9.58 -4.78
C LEU A 117 -3.86 -9.07 -5.69
N ASP A 118 -4.18 -8.56 -6.88
CA ASP A 118 -3.21 -7.95 -7.80
C ASP A 118 -2.54 -6.73 -7.16
N ALA A 119 -3.31 -5.83 -6.53
CA ALA A 119 -2.77 -4.64 -5.89
C ALA A 119 -1.72 -4.94 -4.80
N PHE A 120 -1.80 -6.10 -4.15
CA PHE A 120 -0.89 -6.49 -3.07
C PHE A 120 0.13 -7.57 -3.44
N PHE A 121 -0.12 -8.34 -4.49
CA PHE A 121 0.63 -9.56 -4.76
C PHE A 121 0.92 -9.80 -6.25
N LYS A 122 0.75 -8.82 -7.14
CA LYS A 122 0.95 -8.95 -8.59
C LYS A 122 2.27 -9.57 -9.02
N ASP A 123 3.35 -9.21 -8.35
CA ASP A 123 4.69 -9.67 -8.64
C ASP A 123 5.57 -9.66 -7.38
N SER A 124 6.77 -10.20 -7.52
CA SER A 124 7.73 -10.33 -6.42
C SER A 124 8.11 -9.02 -5.74
N SER A 125 8.07 -7.89 -6.44
CA SER A 125 8.41 -6.60 -5.85
C SER A 125 7.32 -6.14 -4.88
N VAL A 126 6.06 -6.22 -5.30
CA VAL A 126 4.89 -5.89 -4.46
C VAL A 126 4.76 -6.91 -3.34
N PHE A 127 4.86 -8.20 -3.67
CA PHE A 127 4.78 -9.30 -2.70
C PHE A 127 5.80 -9.15 -1.56
N LYS A 128 7.07 -8.91 -1.89
CA LYS A 128 8.14 -8.76 -0.90
C LYS A 128 7.85 -7.58 0.05
N SER A 129 7.38 -6.45 -0.49
CA SER A 129 7.05 -5.29 0.33
C SER A 129 5.90 -5.57 1.31
N VAL A 130 4.89 -6.31 0.89
CA VAL A 130 3.77 -6.73 1.76
C VAL A 130 4.25 -7.74 2.80
N ALA A 131 5.04 -8.74 2.40
CA ALA A 131 5.58 -9.74 3.32
C ALA A 131 6.46 -9.11 4.41
N GLU A 132 7.34 -8.18 4.05
CA GLU A 132 8.21 -7.45 4.99
C GLU A 132 7.42 -6.54 5.95
N SER A 133 6.25 -6.06 5.54
CA SER A 133 5.38 -5.23 6.39
C SER A 133 4.65 -6.02 7.49
N ASN A 134 4.69 -7.36 7.45
CA ASN A 134 3.93 -8.24 8.35
C ASN A 134 2.42 -7.98 8.39
N ILE A 135 1.87 -7.33 7.35
CA ILE A 135 0.44 -7.04 7.27
C ILE A 135 -0.31 -8.28 6.78
N ASN A 136 -1.31 -8.72 7.53
CA ASN A 136 -2.20 -9.83 7.17
C ASN A 136 -3.23 -9.41 6.09
N ILE A 137 -2.75 -8.97 4.92
CA ILE A 137 -3.58 -8.46 3.81
C ILE A 137 -4.67 -9.47 3.39
N VAL A 138 -4.33 -10.75 3.27
CA VAL A 138 -5.30 -11.78 2.85
C VAL A 138 -6.49 -11.86 3.81
N GLU A 139 -6.26 -11.68 5.11
CA GLU A 139 -7.35 -11.67 6.12
C GLU A 139 -8.29 -10.49 5.89
N TYR A 140 -7.76 -9.32 5.55
CA TYR A 140 -8.57 -8.15 5.20
C TYR A 140 -9.33 -8.32 3.89
N ILE A 141 -8.74 -9.01 2.90
CA ILE A 141 -9.44 -9.36 1.65
C ILE A 141 -10.61 -10.28 1.97
N ILE A 142 -10.44 -11.27 2.86
CA ILE A 142 -11.51 -12.18 3.30
C ILE A 142 -12.60 -11.43 4.07
N ILE A 143 -12.25 -10.46 4.94
CA ILE A 143 -13.22 -9.59 5.63
C ILE A 143 -14.05 -8.80 4.61
N TRP A 144 -13.39 -8.18 3.63
CA TRP A 144 -14.06 -7.44 2.56
C TRP A 144 -14.99 -8.36 1.74
N LEU A 145 -14.48 -9.51 1.29
CA LEU A 145 -15.23 -10.48 0.50
C LEU A 145 -16.48 -10.97 1.22
N SER A 146 -16.34 -11.33 2.51
CA SER A 146 -17.45 -11.78 3.35
C SER A 146 -18.57 -10.74 3.42
N ASN A 147 -18.18 -9.48 3.59
CA ASN A 147 -19.10 -8.37 3.68
C ASN A 147 -19.77 -8.03 2.33
N MET A 148 -19.10 -8.24 1.20
CA MET A 148 -19.73 -8.05 -0.11
C MET A 148 -20.73 -9.17 -0.43
N LEU A 149 -20.42 -10.40 -0.06
CA LEU A 149 -21.27 -11.57 -0.30
C LEU A 149 -22.48 -11.66 0.64
N ILE A 150 -22.45 -11.10 1.85
CA ILE A 150 -23.62 -11.14 2.74
C ILE A 150 -24.77 -10.23 2.27
N LEU A 151 -24.47 -9.20 1.48
CA LEU A 151 -25.50 -8.25 1.03
C LEU A 151 -26.37 -8.77 -0.12
N ILE A 152 -25.86 -9.71 -0.92
CA ILE A 152 -26.58 -10.19 -2.11
C ILE A 152 -27.74 -11.10 -1.72
N GLU A 153 -28.90 -10.86 -2.33
CA GLU A 153 -30.15 -11.51 -1.97
C GLU A 153 -30.14 -12.99 -2.43
N ASN A 154 -30.39 -13.88 -1.47
CA ASN A 154 -30.01 -15.28 -1.58
C ASN A 154 -31.12 -16.17 -2.15
N LYS A 155 -30.92 -16.75 -3.35
CA LYS A 155 -31.62 -18.00 -3.74
C LYS A 155 -30.82 -19.26 -3.38
N GLU A 156 -29.49 -19.16 -3.19
CA GLU A 156 -28.61 -20.33 -3.04
C GLU A 156 -27.79 -20.40 -1.74
N LYS A 157 -27.97 -19.47 -0.78
CA LYS A 157 -27.16 -19.36 0.45
C LYS A 157 -25.65 -19.30 0.15
N GLU A 158 -25.27 -18.36 -0.70
CA GLU A 158 -23.88 -18.16 -1.12
C GLU A 158 -22.97 -17.92 0.08
N SER A 159 -21.99 -18.81 0.26
CA SER A 159 -21.00 -18.80 1.33
C SER A 159 -19.61 -18.49 0.78
N LEU A 160 -18.64 -18.18 1.66
CA LEU A 160 -17.23 -18.09 1.26
C LEU A 160 -16.75 -19.37 0.57
N LYS A 161 -17.18 -20.52 1.06
CA LYS A 161 -16.86 -21.83 0.48
C LYS A 161 -17.41 -21.97 -0.94
N PHE A 162 -18.67 -21.58 -1.16
CA PHE A 162 -19.28 -21.57 -2.48
C PHE A 162 -18.50 -20.67 -3.46
N PHE A 163 -18.19 -19.43 -3.03
CA PHE A 163 -17.38 -18.52 -3.83
C PHE A 163 -16.00 -19.12 -4.16
N TYR A 164 -15.36 -19.77 -3.18
CA TYR A 164 -14.08 -20.44 -3.35
C TYR A 164 -14.15 -21.58 -4.37
N ASP A 165 -15.13 -22.47 -4.25
CA ASP A 165 -15.28 -23.63 -5.14
C ASP A 165 -15.54 -23.21 -6.60
N ILE A 166 -16.30 -22.12 -6.82
CA ILE A 166 -16.60 -21.61 -8.16
C ILE A 166 -15.44 -20.81 -8.75
N TYR A 167 -14.87 -19.87 -8.01
CA TYR A 167 -13.97 -18.87 -8.58
C TYR A 167 -12.49 -19.07 -8.25
N ILE A 168 -12.15 -19.68 -7.12
CA ILE A 168 -10.76 -19.71 -6.65
C ILE A 168 -10.09 -21.06 -6.92
N LYS A 169 -10.78 -22.15 -6.61
CA LYS A 169 -10.20 -23.50 -6.52
C LYS A 169 -9.47 -23.96 -7.78
N ASN A 170 -10.06 -23.71 -8.95
CA ASN A 170 -9.61 -24.26 -10.24
C ASN A 170 -9.45 -23.19 -11.33
N HIS A 171 -9.46 -21.90 -10.99
CA HIS A 171 -9.46 -20.83 -11.99
C HIS A 171 -8.05 -20.27 -12.21
N ASP A 172 -7.61 -20.18 -13.47
CA ASP A 172 -6.26 -19.76 -13.89
C ASP A 172 -5.79 -18.47 -13.21
N LYS A 173 -6.66 -17.44 -13.12
CA LYS A 173 -6.34 -16.16 -12.45
C LYS A 173 -5.95 -16.29 -10.97
N TYR A 174 -6.31 -17.40 -10.31
CA TYR A 174 -6.00 -17.67 -8.91
C TYR A 174 -4.90 -18.70 -8.72
N ILE A 175 -4.83 -19.72 -9.59
CA ILE A 175 -3.88 -20.84 -9.48
C ILE A 175 -2.53 -20.55 -10.15
N ASN A 176 -2.49 -19.61 -11.10
CA ASN A 176 -1.26 -19.31 -11.81
C ASN A 176 -0.21 -18.72 -10.86
N PRO A 177 1.08 -19.09 -11.02
CA PRO A 177 2.15 -18.52 -10.23
C PRO A 177 2.25 -17.00 -10.42
N ILE A 178 2.43 -16.30 -9.31
CA ILE A 178 2.77 -14.89 -9.24
C ILE A 178 4.17 -14.71 -9.82
N SER A 179 4.30 -13.76 -10.74
CA SER A 179 5.55 -13.49 -11.45
C SER A 179 6.70 -13.19 -10.48
N GLY A 180 7.78 -13.98 -10.58
CA GLY A 180 9.00 -13.81 -9.79
C GLY A 180 8.90 -14.22 -8.32
N VAL A 181 7.77 -14.77 -7.87
CA VAL A 181 7.62 -15.32 -6.50
C VAL A 181 7.93 -16.81 -6.54
N ASN A 182 8.99 -17.20 -5.84
CA ASN A 182 9.41 -18.59 -5.72
C ASN A 182 9.01 -19.13 -4.33
N GLY A 183 8.59 -20.39 -4.26
CA GLY A 183 8.26 -21.07 -2.99
C GLY A 183 6.89 -21.74 -3.00
N TYR A 184 6.47 -22.24 -1.84
CA TYR A 184 5.24 -23.02 -1.68
C TYR A 184 3.95 -22.19 -1.77
N TYR A 185 4.00 -20.90 -1.41
CA TYR A 185 2.86 -19.98 -1.51
C TYR A 185 3.14 -18.96 -2.62
N ASN A 186 2.97 -19.38 -3.86
CA ASN A 186 3.31 -18.56 -5.02
C ASN A 186 2.12 -18.24 -5.92
N SER A 187 0.91 -18.71 -5.63
CA SER A 187 -0.33 -18.30 -6.31
C SER A 187 -1.28 -17.56 -5.36
N TYR A 188 -2.28 -16.85 -5.88
CA TYR A 188 -3.30 -16.23 -5.04
C TYR A 188 -4.12 -17.25 -4.27
N LYS A 189 -4.39 -18.40 -4.88
CA LYS A 189 -5.06 -19.52 -4.21
C LYS A 189 -4.25 -19.98 -3.00
N ASP A 190 -2.94 -20.18 -3.13
CA ASP A 190 -2.11 -20.66 -2.01
C ASP A 190 -2.10 -19.66 -0.85
N LEU A 191 -2.07 -18.35 -1.15
CA LEU A 191 -2.14 -17.30 -0.13
C LEU A 191 -3.46 -17.33 0.64
N ILE A 192 -4.56 -17.59 -0.05
CA ILE A 192 -5.91 -17.74 0.53
C ILE A 192 -6.00 -19.02 1.36
N ASP A 193 -5.56 -20.15 0.80
CA ASP A 193 -5.62 -21.47 1.43
C ASP A 193 -4.83 -21.49 2.75
N LYS A 194 -3.67 -20.82 2.78
CA LYS A 194 -2.85 -20.67 3.98
C LYS A 194 -3.60 -20.09 5.16
N LYS A 195 -4.59 -19.23 4.92
CA LYS A 195 -5.39 -18.63 5.99
C LYS A 195 -6.45 -19.59 6.54
N ASN A 196 -6.87 -20.58 5.76
CA ASN A 196 -7.88 -21.57 6.16
C ASN A 196 -9.17 -20.93 6.72
N MET A 197 -9.61 -19.82 6.12
CA MET A 197 -10.78 -19.05 6.58
C MET A 197 -11.97 -19.14 5.62
N MET A 198 -11.84 -19.83 4.48
CA MET A 198 -12.92 -19.92 3.49
C MET A 198 -14.09 -20.82 3.93
N ASN A 199 -13.91 -21.64 4.96
CA ASN A 199 -14.98 -22.43 5.56
C ASN A 199 -15.75 -21.69 6.66
N MET A 200 -15.25 -20.52 7.10
CA MET A 200 -15.88 -19.75 8.16
C MET A 200 -17.27 -19.26 7.80
N ASN A 201 -18.13 -19.14 8.81
CA ASN A 201 -19.42 -18.49 8.67
C ASN A 201 -19.24 -17.03 8.24
N ILE A 202 -19.80 -16.70 7.07
CA ILE A 202 -19.72 -15.37 6.47
C ILE A 202 -20.36 -14.29 7.34
N ASN A 203 -21.41 -14.64 8.09
CA ASN A 203 -22.09 -13.75 9.02
C ASN A 203 -21.19 -13.38 10.20
N ASP A 204 -20.29 -14.27 10.61
CA ASP A 204 -19.33 -13.98 11.67
C ASP A 204 -18.23 -13.06 11.15
N ILE A 205 -17.63 -13.37 9.99
CA ILE A 205 -16.54 -12.54 9.43
C ILE A 205 -17.02 -11.14 9.05
N SER A 206 -18.19 -11.01 8.43
CA SER A 206 -18.71 -9.70 7.96
C SER A 206 -18.90 -8.69 9.10
N LYS A 207 -19.16 -9.13 10.35
CA LYS A 207 -19.24 -8.24 11.52
C LYS A 207 -17.96 -7.40 11.71
N LEU A 208 -16.79 -7.92 11.32
CA LEU A 208 -15.52 -7.21 11.45
C LEU A 208 -15.35 -6.05 10.45
N TYR A 209 -16.12 -6.02 9.37
CA TYR A 209 -15.94 -5.07 8.27
C TYR A 209 -16.00 -3.62 8.73
N ASN A 210 -16.99 -3.26 9.55
CA ASN A 210 -17.13 -1.88 10.00
C ASN A 210 -15.95 -1.43 10.88
N ALA A 211 -15.45 -2.31 11.76
CA ALA A 211 -14.26 -2.01 12.56
C ALA A 211 -13.02 -1.85 11.67
N PHE A 212 -12.86 -2.75 10.70
CA PHE A 212 -11.79 -2.68 9.70
C PHE A 212 -11.81 -1.36 8.90
N ILE A 213 -12.97 -0.96 8.35
CA ILE A 213 -13.09 0.30 7.59
C ILE A 213 -12.85 1.51 8.48
N THR A 214 -13.33 1.50 9.73
CA THR A 214 -13.05 2.56 10.71
C THR A 214 -11.55 2.75 10.89
N LEU A 215 -10.82 1.66 11.15
CA LEU A 215 -9.37 1.70 11.30
C LEU A 215 -8.69 2.21 10.02
N CYS A 216 -9.19 1.83 8.85
CA CYS A 216 -8.64 2.31 7.60
C CYS A 216 -8.87 3.80 7.35
N MET A 217 -10.04 4.33 7.71
CA MET A 217 -10.29 5.77 7.62
C MET A 217 -9.36 6.54 8.56
N MET A 218 -9.11 6.04 9.77
CA MET A 218 -8.14 6.63 10.69
C MET A 218 -6.75 6.74 10.06
N TYR A 219 -6.27 5.68 9.39
CA TYR A 219 -4.99 5.73 8.67
C TYR A 219 -4.99 6.70 7.48
N ILE A 220 -6.08 6.75 6.70
CA ILE A 220 -6.20 7.61 5.51
C ILE A 220 -6.21 9.09 5.88
N GLU A 221 -6.95 9.43 6.94
CA GLU A 221 -7.14 10.80 7.39
C GLU A 221 -6.00 11.30 8.28
N PHE A 222 -5.06 10.43 8.62
CA PHE A 222 -3.89 10.77 9.42
C PHE A 222 -2.91 11.65 8.64
N ASP A 223 -2.96 12.95 8.90
CA ASP A 223 -1.98 13.94 8.47
C ASP A 223 -0.81 14.02 9.46
N GLU A 224 0.37 13.60 9.00
CA GLU A 224 1.62 13.66 9.78
C GLU A 224 2.20 15.08 9.92
N GLN A 225 1.86 15.98 8.99
CA GLN A 225 2.39 17.35 8.94
C GLN A 225 1.56 18.28 9.83
N ASN A 226 0.24 18.08 9.83
CA ASN A 226 -0.70 18.86 10.63
C ASN A 226 -1.69 17.95 11.38
N PRO A 227 -1.22 17.24 12.42
CA PRO A 227 -2.04 16.25 13.11
C PRO A 227 -3.21 16.89 13.86
N ASN A 228 -4.44 16.43 13.57
CA ASN A 228 -5.63 16.77 14.35
C ASN A 228 -5.86 15.71 15.44
N CYS A 229 -5.16 15.86 16.56
CA CYS A 229 -5.14 14.87 17.64
C CYS A 229 -6.51 14.60 18.27
N ASP A 230 -7.36 15.63 18.42
CA ASP A 230 -8.70 15.47 18.99
C ASP A 230 -9.59 14.60 18.11
N LYS A 231 -9.51 14.80 16.80
CA LYS A 231 -10.21 13.98 15.82
C LYS A 231 -9.74 12.52 15.91
N TYR A 232 -8.43 12.28 15.83
CA TYR A 232 -7.88 10.92 15.88
C TYR A 232 -8.22 10.20 17.18
N LEU A 233 -8.24 10.92 18.30
CA LEU A 233 -8.64 10.38 19.59
C LEU A 233 -10.11 9.96 19.60
N ASN A 234 -11.00 10.76 19.03
CA ASN A 234 -12.41 10.42 18.91
C ASN A 234 -12.63 9.19 18.01
N ASP A 235 -11.96 9.14 16.86
CA ASP A 235 -12.03 7.98 15.95
C ASP A 235 -11.49 6.70 16.62
N ALA A 236 -10.40 6.83 17.38
CA ALA A 236 -9.84 5.73 18.16
C ALA A 236 -10.81 5.20 19.23
N LYS A 237 -11.54 6.07 19.93
CA LYS A 237 -12.59 5.66 20.88
C LYS A 237 -13.70 4.87 20.18
N ILE A 238 -14.17 5.37 19.04
CA ILE A 238 -15.19 4.69 18.22
C ILE A 238 -14.70 3.29 17.79
N PHE A 239 -13.45 3.18 17.34
CA PHE A 239 -12.86 1.89 16.98
C PHE A 239 -12.79 0.94 18.19
N VAL A 240 -12.28 1.38 19.34
CA VAL A 240 -12.15 0.54 20.54
C VAL A 240 -13.52 0.05 21.04
N GLU A 241 -14.56 0.89 21.00
CA GLU A 241 -15.92 0.47 21.36
C GLU A 241 -16.46 -0.61 20.40
N ARG A 242 -16.25 -0.45 19.09
CA ARG A 242 -16.61 -1.48 18.10
C ARG A 242 -15.85 -2.77 18.35
N TYR A 243 -14.55 -2.69 18.61
CA TYR A 243 -13.71 -3.84 18.90
C TYR A 243 -14.18 -4.61 20.14
N LYS A 244 -14.51 -3.90 21.23
CA LYS A 244 -15.04 -4.52 22.47
C LYS A 244 -16.32 -5.32 22.21
N LYS A 245 -17.25 -4.78 21.40
CA LYS A 245 -18.48 -5.49 21.01
C LYS A 245 -18.16 -6.75 20.20
N LEU A 246 -17.24 -6.67 19.25
CA LEU A 246 -16.81 -7.83 18.44
C LEU A 246 -16.15 -8.92 19.28
N LYS A 247 -15.33 -8.55 20.27
CA LYS A 247 -14.66 -9.49 21.20
C LYS A 247 -15.65 -10.16 22.16
N ALA A 248 -16.72 -9.46 22.53
CA ALA A 248 -17.74 -9.97 23.45
C ALA A 248 -18.82 -10.84 22.78
N ASP A 249 -18.83 -10.96 21.45
CA ASP A 249 -19.84 -11.75 20.73
C ASP A 249 -19.64 -13.25 20.99
N SER A 250 -20.52 -13.83 21.80
CA SER A 250 -20.50 -15.25 22.14
C SER A 250 -21.10 -16.16 21.06
N ASN A 251 -21.76 -15.60 20.05
CA ASN A 251 -22.45 -16.38 19.02
C ASN A 251 -21.52 -16.84 17.88
N ILE A 252 -20.23 -16.49 17.93
CA ILE A 252 -19.24 -16.84 16.92
C ILE A 252 -18.95 -18.35 16.96
N THR A 253 -19.09 -19.02 15.82
CA THR A 253 -18.95 -20.49 15.76
C THR A 253 -17.49 -20.93 15.66
N GLU A 254 -16.65 -20.22 14.90
CA GLU A 254 -15.24 -20.58 14.65
C GLU A 254 -14.27 -19.67 15.41
N LYS A 255 -14.31 -19.79 16.74
CA LYS A 255 -13.67 -18.86 17.67
C LYS A 255 -12.17 -18.67 17.43
N ASN A 256 -11.42 -19.71 17.08
CA ASN A 256 -9.97 -19.61 16.87
C ASN A 256 -9.62 -18.73 15.67
N SER A 257 -10.19 -19.02 14.50
CA SER A 257 -9.95 -18.25 13.27
C SER A 257 -10.49 -16.82 13.40
N TYR A 258 -11.64 -16.63 14.05
CA TYR A 258 -12.18 -15.30 14.34
C TYR A 258 -11.28 -14.49 15.30
N ASN A 259 -10.74 -15.13 16.34
CA ASN A 259 -9.79 -14.50 17.25
C ASN A 259 -8.49 -14.09 16.52
N GLN A 260 -8.07 -14.85 15.50
CA GLN A 260 -6.95 -14.46 14.65
C GLN A 260 -7.26 -13.14 13.89
N LEU A 261 -8.45 -13.01 13.30
CA LEU A 261 -8.89 -11.76 12.65
C LEU A 261 -8.94 -10.58 13.63
N LEU A 262 -9.44 -10.81 14.85
CA LEU A 262 -9.44 -9.82 15.93
C LEU A 262 -8.02 -9.44 16.37
N SER A 263 -7.11 -10.40 16.44
CA SER A 263 -5.70 -10.15 16.77
C SER A 263 -5.04 -9.27 15.71
N THR A 264 -5.30 -9.55 14.44
CA THR A 264 -4.83 -8.74 13.31
C THR A 264 -5.33 -7.29 13.38
N LEU A 265 -6.63 -7.08 13.64
CA LEU A 265 -7.19 -5.73 13.81
C LEU A 265 -6.60 -5.01 15.03
N SER A 266 -6.41 -5.72 16.15
CA SER A 266 -5.82 -5.14 17.36
C SER A 266 -4.38 -4.67 17.12
N LYS A 267 -3.55 -5.53 16.49
CA LYS A 267 -2.16 -5.20 16.16
C LYS A 267 -2.06 -3.99 15.24
N ASP A 268 -2.91 -3.91 14.22
CA ASP A 268 -2.91 -2.77 13.31
C ASP A 268 -3.41 -1.48 13.98
N TYR A 269 -4.31 -1.57 14.96
CA TYR A 269 -4.68 -0.43 15.80
C TYR A 269 -3.56 0.00 16.74
N ASP A 270 -2.85 -0.94 17.37
CA ASP A 270 -1.71 -0.61 18.22
C ASP A 270 -0.60 0.08 17.41
N ASN A 271 -0.39 -0.34 16.16
CA ASN A 271 0.50 0.34 15.23
C ASN A 271 0.05 1.78 14.94
N PHE A 272 -1.26 2.00 14.73
CA PHE A 272 -1.82 3.33 14.52
C PHE A 272 -1.61 4.21 15.76
N LYS A 273 -1.98 3.68 16.92
CA LYS A 273 -1.84 4.32 18.23
C LYS A 273 -0.40 4.75 18.47
N ASN A 274 0.56 3.85 18.26
CA ASN A 274 1.98 4.15 18.44
C ASN A 274 2.46 5.28 17.51
N LYS A 275 2.04 5.25 16.24
CA LYS A 275 2.32 6.32 15.28
C LYS A 275 1.73 7.66 15.72
N CYS A 276 0.51 7.63 16.23
CA CYS A 276 -0.19 8.81 16.70
C CYS A 276 0.42 9.37 17.99
N SER A 277 0.83 8.54 18.95
CA SER A 277 1.45 8.97 20.22
C SER A 277 2.74 9.77 20.02
N VAL A 278 3.50 9.48 18.95
CA VAL A 278 4.69 10.25 18.57
C VAL A 278 4.33 11.67 18.13
N LYS A 279 3.15 11.86 17.53
CA LYS A 279 2.69 13.15 16.97
C LYS A 279 1.72 13.90 17.90
N CYS A 280 1.03 13.18 18.77
CA CYS A 280 -0.02 13.64 19.66
C CYS A 280 0.32 13.29 21.11
N SER A 281 1.49 13.72 21.58
CA SER A 281 2.07 13.28 22.86
C SER A 281 1.24 13.66 24.10
N ASN A 282 0.33 14.64 23.98
CA ASN A 282 -0.56 15.07 25.06
C ASN A 282 -1.91 14.29 25.08
N SER A 283 -2.16 13.43 24.10
CA SER A 283 -3.42 12.69 23.97
C SER A 283 -3.28 11.26 24.52
N SER A 284 -4.14 10.87 25.45
CA SER A 284 -4.20 9.49 25.95
C SER A 284 -5.14 8.66 25.06
N PHE A 285 -4.56 7.92 24.11
CA PHE A 285 -5.33 7.04 23.23
C PHE A 285 -5.84 5.81 23.97
N PRO A 286 -7.09 5.38 23.72
CA PRO A 286 -7.66 4.22 24.40
C PRO A 286 -6.89 2.95 24.01
N THR A 287 -6.64 2.09 24.98
CA THR A 287 -6.02 0.78 24.76
C THR A 287 -7.10 -0.29 24.54
N ILE A 288 -6.74 -1.30 23.76
CA ILE A 288 -7.50 -2.55 23.72
C ILE A 288 -6.91 -3.43 24.81
N GLU A 289 -7.69 -3.75 25.83
CA GLU A 289 -7.28 -4.74 26.83
C GLU A 289 -7.25 -6.13 26.17
N THR A 290 -6.05 -6.57 25.81
CA THR A 290 -5.78 -7.98 25.55
C THR A 290 -5.63 -8.66 26.90
N THR A 291 -6.72 -9.22 27.41
CA THR A 291 -6.63 -10.20 28.49
C THR A 291 -5.77 -11.36 27.97
N ASP A 292 -4.50 -11.40 28.38
CA ASP A 292 -3.59 -12.51 28.14
C ASP A 292 -4.17 -13.74 28.83
N ASN A 293 -4.93 -14.56 28.10
CA ASN A 293 -5.34 -15.90 28.51
C ASN A 293 -5.68 -16.71 27.25
N SER A 294 -4.64 -17.16 26.56
CA SER A 294 -4.67 -18.37 25.75
C SER A 294 -3.23 -18.80 25.50
N VAL A 295 -2.66 -19.46 26.52
CA VAL A 295 -1.59 -20.42 26.34
C VAL A 295 -2.09 -21.49 25.37
N TYR A 296 -1.69 -21.35 24.11
CA TYR A 296 -1.46 -22.47 23.20
C TYR A 296 -0.10 -22.23 22.54
N THR A 297 0.92 -22.28 23.39
CA THR A 297 2.27 -22.67 22.99
C THR A 297 2.18 -24.06 22.39
N SER A 298 2.18 -24.16 21.06
CA SER A 298 2.74 -25.33 20.41
C SER A 298 4.23 -25.28 20.64
N GLU A 299 4.74 -26.22 21.42
CA GLU A 299 6.16 -26.49 21.59
C GLU A 299 6.88 -26.44 20.23
N LEU A 300 7.92 -25.63 20.15
CA LEU A 300 9.17 -25.98 19.50
C LEU A 300 10.23 -25.04 20.09
N THR A 301 10.90 -25.57 21.11
CA THR A 301 12.14 -25.05 21.66
C THR A 301 13.18 -24.94 20.55
N SER A 302 13.62 -23.72 20.24
CA SER A 302 15.00 -23.48 19.86
C SER A 302 15.49 -22.20 20.54
N GLU A 303 16.22 -22.47 21.59
CA GLU A 303 17.05 -21.60 22.40
C GLU A 303 17.98 -20.75 21.52
N VAL A 304 17.70 -19.44 21.39
CA VAL A 304 18.73 -18.45 21.06
C VAL A 304 18.50 -17.18 21.88
N THR A 305 19.36 -17.08 22.88
CA THR A 305 19.75 -15.93 23.71
C THR A 305 19.37 -14.56 23.15
N SER A 306 18.43 -13.93 23.84
CA SER A 306 18.19 -12.49 23.81
C SER A 306 19.46 -11.71 24.17
N SER A 307 19.97 -10.91 23.24
CA SER A 307 20.90 -9.81 23.53
C SER A 307 20.43 -8.55 22.80
N SER A 308 19.52 -7.82 23.44
CA SER A 308 19.18 -6.46 22.99
C SER A 308 20.28 -5.51 23.45
N SER A 309 21.27 -5.30 22.57
CA SER A 309 22.22 -4.19 22.65
C SER A 309 21.49 -2.86 22.44
N SER A 310 21.85 -1.87 23.23
CA SER A 310 21.21 -0.57 23.32
C SER A 310 22.06 0.53 22.63
N ILE A 311 21.35 1.54 22.12
CA ILE A 311 21.78 2.95 21.95
C ILE A 311 22.58 3.36 20.68
N SER A 312 22.06 4.45 20.07
CA SER A 312 22.73 5.49 19.25
C SER A 312 22.96 5.28 17.74
N LYS A 313 21.94 5.60 16.91
CA LYS A 313 22.12 6.05 15.49
C LYS A 313 21.11 7.11 14.98
N ASN A 314 20.49 7.92 15.85
CA ASN A 314 19.42 8.85 15.41
C ASN A 314 19.84 10.30 15.09
N LEU A 315 21.13 10.68 15.20
CA LEU A 315 21.54 12.06 14.93
C LEU A 315 22.05 12.32 13.51
N PHE A 316 22.52 11.32 12.77
CA PHE A 316 23.11 11.51 11.43
C PHE A 316 22.09 11.51 10.28
N THR A 317 20.90 10.93 10.48
CA THR A 317 19.89 10.78 9.42
C THR A 317 19.16 12.09 9.10
N VAL A 318 19.04 12.99 10.08
CA VAL A 318 18.24 14.21 9.96
C VAL A 318 18.92 15.25 9.06
N LEU A 319 20.26 15.32 9.05
CA LEU A 319 20.98 16.34 8.26
C LEU A 319 21.01 16.04 6.75
N SER A 320 20.88 14.77 6.35
CA SER A 320 20.92 14.36 4.93
C SER A 320 19.61 14.65 4.18
N ILE A 321 18.48 14.67 4.91
CA ILE A 321 17.13 14.85 4.34
C ILE A 321 16.91 16.29 3.85
N PHE A 322 17.46 17.29 4.55
CA PHE A 322 17.30 18.70 4.17
C PHE A 322 18.04 19.07 2.87
N GLY A 323 19.16 18.41 2.57
CA GLY A 323 19.90 18.62 1.31
C GLY A 323 19.14 18.12 0.09
N ALA A 324 18.43 16.99 0.21
CA ALA A 324 17.63 16.42 -0.87
C ALA A 324 16.37 17.26 -1.17
N ILE A 325 15.69 17.76 -0.15
CA ILE A 325 14.46 18.57 -0.31
C ILE A 325 14.75 19.87 -1.07
N ALA A 326 15.86 20.55 -0.75
CA ALA A 326 16.27 21.75 -1.48
C ALA A 326 16.63 21.47 -2.96
N PHE A 327 17.20 20.29 -3.25
CA PHE A 327 17.54 19.86 -4.61
C PHE A 327 16.30 19.57 -5.47
N PHE A 328 15.28 18.90 -4.91
CA PHE A 328 14.04 18.60 -5.63
C PHE A 328 13.12 19.83 -5.82
N LEU A 329 13.10 20.77 -4.86
CA LEU A 329 12.39 22.04 -5.03
C LEU A 329 13.03 22.90 -6.13
N GLY A 330 14.37 22.88 -6.27
CA GLY A 330 15.07 23.56 -7.36
C GLY A 330 14.72 23.01 -8.77
N ILE A 331 14.58 21.68 -8.90
CA ILE A 331 14.27 21.02 -10.18
C ILE A 331 12.80 21.24 -10.58
N SER A 332 11.87 21.13 -9.64
CA SER A 332 10.43 21.32 -9.90
C SER A 332 10.09 22.76 -10.27
N TYR A 333 10.74 23.75 -9.64
CA TYR A 333 10.57 25.16 -10.00
C TYR A 333 11.01 25.46 -11.44
N LYS A 334 12.14 24.89 -11.87
CA LYS A 334 12.67 25.09 -13.24
C LYS A 334 11.82 24.41 -14.32
N TYR A 335 11.28 23.21 -14.04
CA TYR A 335 10.37 22.51 -14.97
C TYR A 335 9.00 23.19 -15.09
N SER A 336 8.47 23.75 -14.00
CA SER A 336 7.20 24.49 -14.00
C SER A 336 7.29 25.76 -14.88
N LEU A 337 8.36 26.54 -14.73
CA LEU A 337 8.57 27.77 -15.52
C LEU A 337 8.76 27.47 -17.03
N PHE A 338 9.39 26.34 -17.37
CA PHE A 338 9.57 25.91 -18.76
C PHE A 338 8.28 25.40 -19.42
N GLY A 339 7.42 24.72 -18.66
CA GLY A 339 6.10 24.26 -19.11
C GLY A 339 5.16 25.42 -19.47
N PHE A 340 5.18 26.49 -18.67
CA PHE A 340 4.38 27.69 -18.93
C PHE A 340 4.82 28.43 -20.22
N ARG A 341 6.13 28.54 -20.50
CA ARG A 341 6.62 29.17 -21.73
C ARG A 341 6.22 28.40 -23.01
N LYS A 342 6.28 27.06 -22.98
CA LYS A 342 5.88 26.22 -24.13
C LYS A 342 4.37 26.28 -24.42
N ARG A 343 3.53 26.39 -23.39
CA ARG A 343 2.07 26.57 -23.57
C ARG A 343 1.73 27.93 -24.19
N PHE A 344 2.40 29.00 -23.75
CA PHE A 344 2.18 30.35 -24.28
C PHE A 344 2.54 30.48 -25.77
N GLN A 345 3.67 29.90 -26.21
CA GLN A 345 4.05 29.89 -27.63
C GLN A 345 3.08 29.09 -28.51
N LYS A 346 2.58 27.94 -28.03
CA LYS A 346 1.55 27.16 -28.76
C LYS A 346 0.23 27.91 -28.90
N GLN A 347 -0.19 28.67 -27.87
CA GLN A 347 -1.38 29.53 -27.98
C GLN A 347 -1.18 30.66 -28.99
N LYS A 348 -0.02 31.34 -28.96
CA LYS A 348 0.28 32.41 -29.93
C LYS A 348 0.31 31.92 -31.38
N LEU A 349 0.77 30.68 -31.62
CA LEU A 349 0.75 30.07 -32.95
C LEU A 349 -0.67 29.69 -33.41
N ARG A 350 -1.52 29.17 -32.51
CA ARG A 350 -2.93 28.87 -32.80
C ARG A 350 -3.74 30.11 -33.15
N GLU A 351 -3.53 31.21 -32.42
CA GLU A 351 -4.17 32.50 -32.72
C GLU A 351 -3.73 33.06 -34.09
N LYS A 352 -2.45 32.95 -34.45
CA LYS A 352 -1.96 33.34 -35.79
C LYS A 352 -2.62 32.53 -36.91
N ILE A 353 -2.73 31.21 -36.76
CA ILE A 353 -3.38 30.33 -37.74
C ILE A 353 -4.87 30.67 -37.88
N LYS A 354 -5.55 30.96 -36.76
CA LYS A 354 -6.97 31.35 -36.76
C LYS A 354 -7.21 32.68 -37.48
N ASN A 355 -6.31 33.65 -37.32
CA ASN A 355 -6.38 34.94 -38.01
C ASN A 355 -6.08 34.83 -39.51
N ILE A 356 -5.16 33.97 -39.93
CA ILE A 356 -4.90 33.69 -41.35
C ILE A 356 -6.13 33.02 -41.98
N LYS A 357 -6.73 32.03 -41.32
CA LYS A 357 -7.93 31.36 -41.80
C LYS A 357 -9.14 32.30 -41.94
N LYS A 358 -9.27 33.31 -41.06
CA LYS A 358 -10.29 34.36 -41.20
C LYS A 358 -10.07 35.28 -42.40
N LYS A 359 -8.82 35.58 -42.75
CA LYS A 359 -8.48 36.41 -43.92
C LYS A 359 -8.62 35.70 -45.27
N MET A 360 -8.66 34.36 -45.29
CA MET A 360 -8.85 33.57 -46.51
C MET A 360 -10.33 33.32 -46.85
N ASN A 361 -11.23 33.55 -45.89
CA ASN A 361 -12.68 33.37 -46.05
C ASN A 361 -13.42 34.69 -46.35
N HIS A 362 -12.68 35.74 -46.66
CA HIS A 362 -13.13 37.05 -47.11
C HIS A 362 -12.34 37.40 -48.37
#